data_AF-A0AA38US18-F1
#
_entry.id   AF-A0AA38US18-F1
#
_cell.length_a   1.000
_cell.length_b   1.000
_cell.length_c   1.000
_cell.angle_alpha   90.00
_cell.angle_beta   90.00
_cell.angle_gamma   90.00
#
_symmetry.space_group_name_H-M   'P 1'
#
loop_
_entity.id
_entity.type
_entity.pdbx_description
1 polymer ?
#
loop_
_entity_poly.entity_id
_entity_poly.type
_entity_poly.pdbx_seq_one_letter_code
_entity_poly.pdbx_strand_id
1 'polypeptide(L)'
;MYNGPLPYVFEDRTGQLYGSDFDDMYDRLFYRVARDPQRTATMVYDMGRRANRHRDSLPFHQRPIAILDFKPDQSMGSICYASNGSVAVPINRYLRRTSIFGGSLSRKFTGSDGREYRWSHRSIQGQEWTVS
;
A
#
# COMPACT_ATOMS: atom_id res chain seq x y z
N MET A 1 -23.27 -19.53 1.42
CA MET A 1 -21.85 -19.60 1.78
C MET A 1 -21.05 -19.05 0.60
N TYR A 2 -20.04 -18.20 0.83
CA TYR A 2 -19.20 -17.68 -0.26
C TYR A 2 -18.31 -18.82 -0.78
N ASN A 3 -18.42 -19.16 -2.07
CA ASN A 3 -17.66 -20.23 -2.72
C ASN A 3 -16.41 -19.73 -3.46
N GLY A 4 -16.00 -18.48 -3.24
CA GLY A 4 -14.78 -17.93 -3.85
C GLY A 4 -13.52 -18.28 -3.05
N PRO A 5 -12.33 -17.98 -3.60
CA PRO A 5 -11.07 -18.17 -2.89
C PRO A 5 -11.05 -17.38 -1.58
N LEU A 6 -10.38 -17.92 -0.57
CA LEU A 6 -10.23 -17.26 0.73
C LEU A 6 -9.57 -15.88 0.55
N PRO A 7 -10.17 -14.80 1.09
CA PRO A 7 -9.62 -13.45 0.94
C PRO A 7 -8.25 -13.34 1.58
N TYR A 8 -7.39 -12.48 1.04
CA TYR A 8 -6.16 -12.08 1.71
C TYR A 8 -6.49 -11.11 2.83
N VAL A 9 -6.02 -11.42 4.04
CA VAL A 9 -6.22 -10.57 5.21
C VAL A 9 -4.87 -10.42 5.88
N PHE A 10 -4.35 -9.20 5.90
CA PHE A 10 -3.03 -8.89 6.42
C PHE A 10 -3.13 -8.27 7.81
N GLU A 11 -2.29 -8.75 8.72
CA GLU A 11 -2.09 -8.16 10.05
C GLU A 11 -0.81 -7.31 10.04
N ASP A 12 -0.88 -6.06 10.52
CA ASP A 12 0.31 -5.24 10.79
C ASP A 12 1.01 -5.77 12.04
N ARG A 13 2.28 -6.16 11.89
CA ARG A 13 3.08 -6.81 12.93
C ARG A 13 3.97 -5.85 13.72
N THR A 14 4.21 -4.65 13.20
CA THR A 14 5.12 -3.67 13.82
C THR A 14 4.39 -2.43 14.33
N GLY A 15 3.26 -2.06 13.70
CA GLY A 15 2.50 -0.86 14.03
C GLY A 15 3.26 0.45 13.79
N GLN A 16 4.22 0.46 12.86
CA GLN A 16 5.08 1.61 12.59
C GLN A 16 4.65 2.38 11.34
N LEU A 17 4.48 3.69 11.46
CA LEU A 17 4.00 4.53 10.36
C LEU A 17 4.88 4.51 9.09
N TYR A 18 6.20 4.39 9.25
CA TYR A 18 7.17 4.49 8.15
C TYR A 18 7.84 3.16 7.76
N GLY A 19 7.40 2.06 8.36
CA GLY A 19 8.04 0.75 8.24
C GLY A 19 7.23 -0.39 8.85
N SER A 20 6.18 -0.83 8.16
CA SER A 20 5.35 -1.95 8.65
C SER A 20 5.62 -3.25 7.92
N ASP A 21 5.66 -4.33 8.68
CA ASP A 21 5.61 -5.70 8.17
C ASP A 21 4.17 -6.22 8.28
N PHE A 22 3.69 -6.86 7.22
CA PHE A 22 2.33 -7.35 7.05
C PHE A 22 2.36 -8.85 6.75
N ASP A 23 1.75 -9.64 7.64
CA ASP A 23 1.63 -11.09 7.46
C ASP A 23 0.18 -11.44 7.09
N ASP A 24 -0.03 -12.24 6.05
CA ASP A 24 -1.36 -12.81 5.77
C ASP A 24 -1.77 -13.78 6.90
N MET A 25 -3.04 -13.71 7.33
CA MET A 25 -3.58 -14.53 8.42
C MET A 25 -3.42 -16.04 8.19
N TYR A 26 -3.30 -16.48 6.94
CA TYR A 26 -3.14 -17.88 6.56
C TYR A 26 -1.72 -18.20 6.08
N ASP A 27 -0.73 -17.36 6.40
CA ASP A 27 0.70 -17.57 6.08
C ASP A 27 0.99 -17.72 4.58
N ARG A 28 0.16 -17.15 3.71
CA ARG A 28 0.33 -17.25 2.25
C ARG A 28 1.29 -16.21 1.69
N LEU A 29 1.30 -15.01 2.28
CA LEU A 29 2.03 -13.85 1.79
C LEU A 29 2.58 -13.04 2.96
N PHE A 30 3.76 -12.46 2.76
CA PHE A 30 4.47 -11.68 3.76
C PHE A 30 5.09 -10.45 3.10
N TYR A 31 4.68 -9.27 3.52
CA TYR A 31 5.11 -8.02 2.90
C TYR A 31 5.77 -7.09 3.90
N ARG A 32 6.71 -6.29 3.41
CA ARG A 32 7.20 -5.10 4.12
C ARG A 32 6.91 -3.86 3.30
N VAL A 33 6.38 -2.84 3.97
CA VAL A 33 6.20 -1.51 3.40
C VAL A 33 7.11 -0.55 4.15
N ALA A 34 8.09 0.02 3.46
CA ALA A 34 9.05 0.93 4.05
C ALA A 34 9.17 2.21 3.24
N ARG A 35 9.37 3.34 3.91
CA ARG A 35 9.71 4.61 3.27
C ARG A 35 11.23 4.77 3.22
N ASP A 36 11.75 5.15 2.06
CA ASP A 36 13.13 5.58 1.94
C ASP A 36 13.26 6.96 2.60
N PRO A 37 14.14 7.17 3.60
CA PRO A 37 14.31 8.49 4.22
C PRO A 37 14.93 9.53 3.28
N GLN A 38 15.71 9.09 2.29
CA GLN A 38 16.44 9.96 1.36
C GLN A 38 15.65 10.29 0.10
N ARG A 39 14.57 9.54 -0.18
CA ARG A 39 13.70 9.74 -1.34
C ARG A 39 12.27 9.94 -0.88
N THR A 40 11.46 10.67 -1.62
CA THR A 40 10.00 10.67 -1.41
C THR A 40 9.39 9.40 -1.99
N ALA A 41 9.90 8.22 -1.59
CA ALA A 41 9.51 6.93 -2.13
C ALA A 41 9.08 5.94 -1.04
N THR A 42 8.00 5.22 -1.30
CA THR A 42 7.55 4.08 -0.50
C THR A 42 7.74 2.81 -1.29
N MET A 43 8.35 1.81 -0.69
CA MET A 43 8.72 0.55 -1.33
C MET A 43 8.01 -0.61 -0.66
N VAL A 44 7.54 -1.55 -1.48
CA VAL A 44 6.92 -2.79 -1.04
C VAL A 44 7.84 -3.95 -1.39
N TYR A 45 8.12 -4.82 -0.43
CA TYR A 45 8.97 -5.98 -0.56
C TYR A 45 8.17 -7.25 -0.28
N ASP A 46 8.39 -8.28 -1.10
CA ASP A 46 7.98 -9.65 -0.77
C ASP A 46 9.05 -10.27 0.13
N MET A 47 8.65 -10.61 1.35
CA MET A 47 9.56 -11.12 2.37
C MET A 47 9.75 -12.64 2.26
N GLY A 48 8.80 -13.35 1.64
CA GLY A 48 8.77 -14.82 1.55
C GLY A 48 8.74 -15.56 2.88
N ARG A 49 8.65 -14.84 4.01
CA ARG A 49 8.64 -15.39 5.37
C ARG A 49 8.00 -14.41 6.35
N ARG A 50 7.44 -14.97 7.41
CA ARG A 50 6.82 -14.24 8.51
C ARG A 50 7.75 -13.20 9.14
N ALA A 51 7.18 -12.05 9.49
CA ALA A 51 7.87 -11.04 10.29
C ALA A 51 8.26 -11.62 11.66
N ASN A 52 9.50 -11.38 12.09
CA ASN A 52 9.94 -11.69 13.45
C ASN A 52 9.97 -10.39 14.25
N ARG A 53 9.37 -10.38 15.45
CA ARG A 53 9.29 -9.20 16.34
C ARG A 53 10.63 -8.54 16.64
N HIS A 54 11.73 -9.27 16.43
CA HIS A 54 13.10 -8.81 16.67
C HIS A 54 13.90 -8.47 15.41
N ARG A 55 13.33 -8.61 14.20
CA ARG A 55 14.10 -8.44 12.96
C ARG A 55 14.02 -7.01 12.40
N ASP A 56 15.02 -6.26 12.82
CA ASP A 56 15.90 -5.42 12.02
C ASP A 56 15.33 -4.22 11.23
N SER A 57 15.70 -3.08 11.77
CA SER A 57 16.04 -1.81 11.11
C SER A 57 17.18 -1.88 10.08
N LEU A 58 17.62 -3.08 9.68
CA LEU A 58 18.73 -3.25 8.73
C LEU A 58 18.30 -2.91 7.29
N PRO A 59 19.22 -2.37 6.48
CA PRO A 59 18.96 -2.12 5.06
C PRO A 59 18.67 -3.44 4.35
N PHE A 60 17.46 -3.56 3.78
CA PHE A 60 17.07 -4.72 3.01
C PHE A 60 17.77 -4.70 1.66
N HIS A 61 18.67 -5.66 1.43
CA HIS A 61 19.30 -5.88 0.12
C HIS A 61 18.35 -6.53 -0.91
N GLN A 62 17.08 -6.75 -0.55
CA GLN A 62 16.08 -7.28 -1.46
C GLN A 62 15.59 -6.19 -2.40
N ARG A 63 15.36 -6.56 -3.66
CA ARG A 63 14.75 -5.65 -4.64
C ARG A 63 13.26 -5.50 -4.32
N PRO A 64 12.72 -4.27 -4.24
CA PRO A 64 11.30 -4.09 -4.01
C PRO A 64 10.48 -4.62 -5.19
N ILE A 65 9.30 -5.16 -4.90
CA ILE A 65 8.34 -5.64 -5.91
C ILE A 65 7.49 -4.50 -6.45
N ALA A 66 7.30 -3.43 -5.66
CA ALA A 66 6.64 -2.21 -6.09
C ALA A 66 7.32 -0.99 -5.45
N ILE A 67 7.41 0.09 -6.21
CA ILE A 67 7.96 1.38 -5.77
C ILE A 67 6.91 2.45 -6.07
N LEU A 68 6.43 3.12 -5.04
CA LEU A 68 5.59 4.31 -5.13
C LEU A 68 6.52 5.52 -5.00
N ASP A 69 6.75 6.20 -6.10
CA ASP A 69 7.58 7.40 -6.17
C ASP A 69 6.70 8.65 -6.14
N PHE A 70 6.84 9.44 -5.08
CA PHE A 70 6.14 10.70 -4.91
C PHE A 70 7.01 11.85 -5.39
N LYS A 71 6.36 12.93 -5.83
CA LYS A 71 7.09 14.15 -6.21
C LYS A 71 7.79 14.77 -5.00
N PRO A 72 8.76 15.70 -5.21
CA PRO A 72 9.47 16.36 -4.11
C PRO A 72 8.55 17.08 -3.10
N ASP A 73 7.40 17.57 -3.56
CA ASP A 73 6.35 18.17 -2.72
C ASP A 73 5.45 17.14 -2.00
N GLN A 74 5.82 15.86 -2.05
CA GLN A 74 5.06 14.70 -1.59
C GLN A 74 3.69 14.51 -2.26
N SER A 75 3.44 15.22 -3.37
CA SER A 75 2.25 14.99 -4.16
C SER A 75 2.37 13.68 -4.94
N MET A 76 1.21 13.21 -5.42
CA MET A 76 1.06 11.95 -6.12
C MET A 76 1.95 11.89 -7.37
N GLY A 77 2.85 10.91 -7.41
CA GLY A 77 3.73 10.65 -8.55
C GLY A 77 3.34 9.36 -9.29
N SER A 78 4.28 8.42 -9.37
CA SER A 78 4.15 7.19 -10.15
C SER A 78 4.37 5.94 -9.31
N ILE A 79 3.79 4.83 -9.76
CA ILE A 79 4.08 3.49 -9.25
C ILE A 79 4.82 2.69 -10.30
N CYS A 80 5.82 1.92 -9.88
CA CYS A 80 6.60 1.03 -10.71
C CYS A 80 6.53 -0.37 -10.09
N TYR A 81 6.23 -1.38 -10.91
CA TYR A 81 6.25 -2.78 -10.50
C TYR A 81 7.49 -3.46 -11.08
N ALA A 82 8.32 -4.07 -10.21
CA ALA A 82 9.57 -4.69 -10.62
C ALA A 82 9.37 -5.92 -11.52
N SER A 83 8.20 -6.55 -11.46
CA SER A 83 7.82 -7.69 -12.27
C SER A 83 7.64 -7.38 -13.77
N ASN A 84 7.36 -6.11 -14.13
CA ASN A 84 6.92 -5.74 -15.48
C ASN A 84 7.93 -4.84 -16.23
N GLY A 85 9.23 -5.06 -16.05
CA GLY A 85 10.26 -4.29 -16.75
C GLY A 85 10.41 -2.83 -16.29
N SER A 86 9.95 -2.53 -15.06
CA SER A 86 10.10 -1.23 -14.41
C SER A 86 9.40 -0.04 -15.09
N VAL A 87 8.28 -0.25 -15.79
CA VAL A 87 7.52 0.85 -16.39
C VAL A 87 6.80 1.65 -15.30
N ALA A 88 7.11 2.94 -15.20
CA ALA A 88 6.45 3.86 -14.29
C ALA A 88 5.05 4.23 -14.81
N VAL A 89 4.03 3.99 -13.98
CA VAL A 89 2.64 4.31 -14.26
C VAL A 89 2.19 5.43 -13.31
N PRO A 90 1.56 6.51 -13.78
CA PRO A 90 1.02 7.54 -12.90
C PRO A 90 0.03 6.97 -11.87
N ILE A 91 0.22 7.28 -10.58
CA ILE A 91 -0.63 6.74 -9.49
C ILE A 91 -2.09 7.16 -9.68
N ASN A 92 -2.36 8.30 -10.32
CA ASN A 92 -3.71 8.78 -10.60
C ASN A 92 -4.52 7.85 -11.53
N ARG A 93 -3.89 6.90 -12.23
CA ARG A 93 -4.59 5.85 -12.97
C ARG A 93 -5.30 4.86 -12.05
N TYR A 94 -4.70 4.58 -10.90
CA TYR A 94 -5.21 3.67 -9.88
C TYR A 94 -6.03 4.41 -8.80
N LEU A 95 -5.55 5.59 -8.38
CA LEU A 95 -6.13 6.36 -7.28
C LEU A 95 -6.57 7.75 -7.75
N ARG A 96 -7.86 7.90 -8.03
CA ARG A 96 -8.45 9.11 -8.61
C ARG A 96 -9.01 10.03 -7.54
N ARG A 97 -9.01 11.33 -7.80
CA ARG A 97 -9.75 12.30 -6.96
C ARG A 97 -11.25 12.02 -7.09
N THR A 98 -11.98 12.12 -5.98
CA THR A 98 -13.44 12.00 -5.96
C THR A 98 -14.14 13.23 -6.54
N SER A 99 -13.54 14.40 -6.38
CA SER A 99 -14.01 15.68 -6.91
C SER A 99 -12.83 16.59 -7.21
N ILE A 100 -12.99 17.49 -8.18
CA ILE A 100 -11.99 18.49 -8.57
C ILE A 100 -11.82 19.53 -7.45
N PHE A 101 -12.91 19.88 -6.76
CA PHE A 101 -12.94 20.83 -5.63
C PHE A 101 -12.91 20.12 -4.26
N GLY A 102 -12.82 18.79 -4.25
CA GLY A 102 -12.78 17.99 -3.03
C GLY A 102 -11.38 17.93 -2.42
N GLY A 103 -11.34 17.67 -1.11
CA GLY A 103 -10.09 17.51 -0.37
C GLY A 103 -9.20 16.38 -0.90
N SER A 104 -7.91 16.44 -0.56
CA SER A 104 -6.94 15.42 -0.98
C SER A 104 -7.13 14.06 -0.31
N LEU A 105 -7.86 14.01 0.80
CA LEU A 105 -8.04 12.84 1.65
C LEU A 105 -9.31 12.03 1.30
N SER A 106 -9.84 12.21 0.09
CA SER A 106 -10.91 11.40 -0.47
C SER A 106 -10.52 10.93 -1.88
N ARG A 107 -10.44 9.62 -2.08
CA ARG A 107 -9.93 9.01 -3.32
C ARG A 107 -10.73 7.78 -3.73
N LYS A 108 -10.92 7.62 -5.04
CA LYS A 108 -11.56 6.45 -5.66
C LYS A 108 -10.52 5.51 -6.24
N PHE A 109 -10.78 4.23 -6.18
CA PHE A 109 -9.98 3.19 -6.83
C PHE A 109 -10.88 2.04 -7.28
N THR A 110 -10.40 1.24 -8.22
CA THR A 110 -11.10 0.04 -8.67
C THR A 110 -10.48 -1.18 -7.99
N GLY A 111 -11.31 -1.96 -7.30
CA GLY A 111 -10.90 -3.22 -6.68
C GLY A 111 -10.63 -4.31 -7.71
N SER A 112 -10.03 -5.41 -7.28
CA SER A 112 -9.80 -6.59 -8.12
C SER A 112 -11.11 -7.28 -8.58
N ASP A 113 -12.22 -7.01 -7.91
CA ASP A 113 -13.57 -7.42 -8.27
C ASP A 113 -14.23 -6.52 -9.34
N GLY A 114 -13.51 -5.51 -9.82
CA GLY A 114 -13.98 -4.56 -10.83
C GLY A 114 -14.90 -3.46 -10.27
N ARG A 115 -15.17 -3.43 -8.97
CA ARG A 115 -16.02 -2.40 -8.34
C ARG A 115 -15.22 -1.16 -8.01
N GLU A 116 -15.88 0.00 -8.06
CA GLU A 116 -15.30 1.26 -7.60
C GLU A 116 -15.52 1.39 -6.09
N TYR A 117 -14.43 1.65 -5.38
CA TYR A 117 -14.39 1.90 -3.94
C TYR A 117 -13.87 3.29 -3.67
N ARG A 118 -14.14 3.81 -2.47
CA ARG A 118 -13.69 5.11 -2.01
C ARG A 118 -13.03 5.02 -0.65
N TRP A 119 -11.78 5.47 -0.57
CA TRP A 119 -11.13 5.82 0.69
C TRP A 119 -11.49 7.25 1.08
N SER A 120 -11.93 7.44 2.32
CA SER A 120 -12.25 8.76 2.88
C SER A 120 -11.72 8.89 4.30
N HIS A 121 -11.06 10.02 4.58
CA HIS A 121 -10.57 10.35 5.91
C HIS A 121 -11.66 11.00 6.76
N ARG A 122 -11.92 10.45 7.96
CA ARG A 122 -12.87 10.95 8.96
C ARG A 122 -14.27 11.23 8.41
N SER A 123 -14.72 10.43 7.43
CA SER A 123 -16.09 10.52 6.90
C SER A 123 -17.15 9.93 7.84
N ILE A 124 -16.73 9.01 8.73
CA ILE A 124 -17.58 8.40 9.74
C ILE A 124 -16.98 8.73 11.12
N GLN A 125 -17.84 9.10 12.08
CA GLN A 125 -17.40 9.42 13.44
C GLN A 125 -16.69 8.24 14.09
N GLY A 126 -15.53 8.50 14.70
CA GLY A 126 -14.72 7.47 15.38
C GLY A 126 -13.84 6.63 14.43
N GLN A 127 -13.90 6.84 13.12
CA GLN A 127 -13.04 6.17 12.14
C GLN A 127 -12.11 7.18 11.48
N GLU A 128 -10.79 6.95 11.58
CA GLU A 128 -9.83 7.83 10.91
C GLU A 128 -9.90 7.66 9.39
N TRP A 129 -10.01 6.42 8.92
CA TRP A 129 -10.15 6.09 7.51
C TRP A 129 -11.29 5.09 7.31
N THR A 130 -12.12 5.33 6.30
CA THR A 130 -13.21 4.44 5.88
C THR A 130 -13.07 4.09 4.41
N VAL A 131 -13.23 2.80 4.09
CA VAL A 131 -13.46 2.32 2.72
C VAL A 131 -14.95 2.05 2.53
N SER A 132 -15.53 2.59 1.46
CA SER A 132 -16.93 2.38 1.07
C SER A 132 -17.12 2.16 -0.42
#